data_AF-A0A3N6ZUA0-F1
#
_entry.id   AF-A0A3N6ZUA0-F1
#
_cell.length_a   1.000
_cell.length_b   1.000
_cell.length_c   1.000
_cell.angle_alpha   90.00
_cell.angle_beta   90.00
_cell.angle_gamma   90.00
#
_symmetry.space_group_name_H-M   'P 1'
#
loop_
_entity.id
_entity.type
_entity.pdbx_description
1 polymer ?
#
loop_
_entity_poly.entity_id
_entity_poly.type
_entity_poly.pdbx_seq_one_letter_code
_entity_poly.pdbx_strand_id
1 'polypeptide(L)'
;MKKQLLRATVTLCGLGLLSLGFTSCIKDYTCRCEVVYSGKPGLPAPITKEYNVRDNSKGASSKCKAASQTKTEMGIVTTETCDLY
;
A
#
# COMPACT_ATOMS: atom_id res chain seq x y z
N MET A 1 -12.80 -51.50 29.02
CA MET A 1 -11.72 -50.90 28.21
C MET A 1 -12.22 -50.67 26.79
N LYS A 2 -12.63 -49.45 26.40
CA LYS A 2 -12.93 -49.06 25.00
C LYS A 2 -13.11 -47.52 24.88
N LYS A 3 -12.24 -46.74 25.55
CA LYS A 3 -12.19 -45.27 25.45
C LYS A 3 -11.26 -44.77 24.32
N GLN A 4 -10.75 -45.69 23.49
CA GLN A 4 -9.70 -45.43 22.50
C GLN A 4 -10.23 -45.07 21.10
N LEU A 5 -11.51 -45.29 20.81
CA LEU A 5 -12.08 -45.02 19.48
C LEU A 5 -12.54 -43.57 19.24
N LEU A 6 -12.61 -42.74 20.29
CA LEU A 6 -13.05 -41.34 20.16
C LEU A 6 -11.92 -40.34 19.88
N ARG A 7 -10.66 -40.82 19.82
CA ARG A 7 -9.49 -39.96 19.61
C ARG A 7 -8.93 -39.99 18.19
N ALA A 8 -9.41 -40.90 17.34
CA ALA A 8 -8.89 -41.08 15.98
C ALA A 8 -9.66 -40.28 14.90
N THR A 9 -10.84 -39.74 15.23
CA THR A 9 -11.70 -39.02 14.26
C THR A 9 -11.52 -37.51 14.26
N VAL A 10 -10.75 -36.95 15.21
CA VAL A 10 -10.52 -35.49 15.28
C VAL A 10 -9.23 -35.08 14.56
N THR A 11 -8.39 -36.03 14.13
CA THR A 11 -7.05 -35.75 13.62
C THR A 11 -6.95 -35.67 12.09
N LEU A 12 -8.06 -35.76 11.35
CA LEU A 12 -8.04 -35.82 9.87
C LEU A 12 -8.87 -34.75 9.13
N CYS A 13 -9.41 -33.74 9.83
CA CYS A 13 -10.19 -32.64 9.21
C CYS A 13 -9.66 -31.23 9.52
N GLY A 14 -8.57 -31.08 10.29
CA GLY A 14 -8.07 -29.77 10.72
C GLY A 14 -7.05 -29.11 9.79
N LEU A 15 -6.56 -29.80 8.76
CA LEU A 15 -5.41 -29.35 7.95
C LEU A 15 -5.75 -28.92 6.51
N GLY A 16 -7.04 -28.76 6.18
CA GLY A 16 -7.50 -28.52 4.81
C GLY A 16 -8.04 -27.11 4.51
N LEU A 17 -8.09 -26.20 5.49
CA LEU A 17 -8.85 -24.94 5.38
C LEU A 17 -8.02 -23.65 5.40
N LEU A 18 -6.70 -23.74 5.25
CA LEU A 18 -5.79 -22.58 5.36
C LEU A 18 -5.29 -21.99 4.02
N SER A 19 -5.77 -22.48 2.88
CA SER A 19 -5.26 -22.08 1.55
C SER A 19 -6.27 -21.32 0.67
N LEU A 20 -7.21 -20.59 1.27
CA LEU A 20 -7.94 -19.54 0.54
C LEU A 20 -6.97 -18.37 0.29
N GLY A 21 -6.11 -18.56 -0.71
CA GLY A 21 -5.23 -17.54 -1.24
C GLY A 21 -6.07 -16.35 -1.68
N PHE A 22 -5.77 -15.19 -1.11
CA PHE A 22 -6.33 -13.91 -1.53
C PHE A 22 -6.07 -13.73 -3.03
N THR A 23 -7.08 -13.92 -3.86
CA THR A 23 -7.07 -13.51 -5.28
C THR A 23 -7.12 -11.99 -5.31
N SER A 24 -5.98 -11.36 -4.98
CA SER A 24 -5.87 -9.91 -5.00
C SER A 24 -5.99 -9.47 -6.45
N CYS A 25 -7.14 -8.88 -6.81
CA CYS A 25 -7.39 -8.36 -8.15
C CYS A 25 -6.34 -7.30 -8.47
N ILE A 26 -5.37 -7.67 -9.31
CA ILE A 26 -4.37 -6.74 -9.84
C ILE A 26 -5.05 -5.87 -10.89
N LYS A 27 -4.98 -4.56 -10.70
CA LYS A 27 -5.50 -3.55 -11.62
C LYS A 27 -4.48 -2.43 -11.78
N ASP A 28 -4.61 -1.66 -12.84
CA ASP A 28 -3.84 -0.44 -13.02
C ASP A 28 -4.53 0.69 -12.25
N TYR A 29 -3.77 1.37 -11.40
CA TYR A 29 -4.18 2.57 -10.66
C TYR A 29 -3.31 3.74 -11.05
N THR A 30 -3.84 4.96 -10.96
CA THR A 30 -3.06 6.17 -11.19
C THR A 30 -2.66 6.75 -9.83
N CYS A 31 -1.36 6.93 -9.60
CA CYS A 31 -0.87 7.66 -8.45
C CYS A 31 -0.63 9.11 -8.86
N ARG A 32 -1.10 10.05 -8.03
CA ARG A 32 -0.93 11.49 -8.24
C ARG A 32 -0.14 12.08 -7.08
N CYS A 33 1.00 12.68 -7.38
CA CYS A 33 1.88 13.36 -6.43
C CYS A 33 1.84 14.87 -6.64
N GLU A 34 1.53 15.61 -5.59
CA GLU A 34 1.62 17.06 -5.55
C GLU A 34 2.89 17.48 -4.83
N VAL A 35 3.71 18.30 -5.49
CA VAL A 35 4.94 18.85 -4.91
C VAL A 35 4.73 20.33 -4.63
N VAL A 36 4.77 20.68 -3.35
CA VAL A 36 4.60 22.04 -2.85
C VAL A 36 5.91 22.53 -2.25
N TYR A 37 6.30 23.76 -2.58
CA TYR A 37 7.49 24.41 -2.05
C TYR A 37 7.07 25.56 -1.14
N SER A 38 7.69 25.66 0.04
CA SER A 38 7.45 26.75 0.99
C SER A 38 8.74 27.22 1.68
N GLY A 39 8.69 28.36 2.36
CA GLY A 39 9.81 28.90 3.15
C GLY A 39 10.50 30.13 2.56
N LYS A 40 10.35 30.41 1.26
CA LYS A 40 10.89 31.62 0.61
C LYS A 40 9.89 32.25 -0.38
N PRO A 41 9.91 33.57 -0.57
CA PRO A 41 9.16 34.22 -1.64
C PRO A 41 9.78 33.89 -3.02
N GLY A 42 8.94 33.81 -4.05
CA GLY A 42 9.37 33.52 -5.42
C GLY A 42 9.59 32.03 -5.75
N LEU A 43 9.09 31.12 -4.90
CA LEU A 43 9.13 29.68 -5.17
C LEU A 43 8.19 29.31 -6.34
N PRO A 44 8.52 28.26 -7.12
CA PRO A 44 7.68 27.80 -8.21
C PRO A 44 6.30 27.37 -7.70
N ALA A 45 5.30 27.49 -8.56
CA ALA A 45 3.96 26.99 -8.28
C ALA A 45 3.98 25.47 -8.03
N PRO A 46 3.00 24.93 -7.26
CA PRO A 46 2.87 23.50 -7.07
C PRO A 46 2.81 22.75 -8.39
N ILE A 47 3.53 21.63 -8.46
CA ILE A 47 3.51 20.75 -9.64
C ILE A 47 2.83 19.44 -9.28
N THR A 48 2.02 18.93 -10.21
CA THR A 48 1.43 17.60 -10.11
C THR A 48 2.20 16.64 -11.02
N LYS A 49 2.53 15.46 -10.50
CA LYS A 49 3.09 14.34 -11.27
C LYS A 49 2.17 13.14 -11.15
N GLU A 50 1.95 12.43 -12.26
CA GLU A 50 1.12 11.24 -12.30
C GLU A 50 1.93 10.05 -12.83
N TYR A 51 1.71 8.87 -12.25
CA TYR A 51 2.31 7.63 -12.73
C TYR A 51 1.41 6.43 -12.46
N ASN A 52 1.49 5.43 -13.33
CA ASN A 52 0.68 4.21 -13.21
C ASN A 52 1.33 3.20 -12.26
N VAL A 53 0.50 2.59 -11.41
CA VAL A 53 0.90 1.51 -10.50
C VAL A 53 -0.02 0.32 -10.73
N ARG A 54 0.55 -0.79 -11.20
CA ARG A 54 -0.18 -2.05 -11.37
C ARG A 54 -0.01 -2.92 -10.14
N ASP A 55 -1.06 -3.04 -9.34
CA ASP A 55 -1.07 -3.87 -8.14
C ASP A 55 -2.52 -4.15 -7.68
N ASN A 56 -2.71 -4.79 -6.53
CA ASN A 56 -3.97 -4.74 -5.81
C ASN A 56 -4.15 -3.36 -5.15
N SER A 57 -5.39 -2.95 -4.86
CA SER A 57 -5.70 -1.62 -4.33
C SER A 57 -4.85 -1.22 -3.11
N LYS A 58 -4.65 -2.14 -2.17
CA LYS A 58 -3.86 -1.89 -0.94
C LYS A 58 -2.37 -1.72 -1.25
N GLY A 59 -1.82 -2.58 -2.12
CA GLY A 59 -0.44 -2.51 -2.58
C GLY A 59 -0.17 -1.24 -3.38
N ALA A 60 -1.09 -0.88 -4.28
CA ALA A 60 -1.00 0.33 -5.08
C ALA A 60 -1.05 1.59 -4.19
N SER A 61 -1.99 1.64 -3.25
CA SER A 61 -2.08 2.75 -2.28
C SER A 61 -0.82 2.87 -1.42
N SER A 62 -0.31 1.73 -0.90
CA SER A 62 0.92 1.72 -0.11
C SER A 62 2.13 2.19 -0.91
N LYS A 63 2.30 1.72 -2.15
CA LYS A 63 3.39 2.12 -3.04
C LYS A 63 3.31 3.59 -3.43
N CYS A 64 2.10 4.08 -3.68
CA CYS A 64 1.85 5.49 -4.01
C CYS A 64 2.18 6.40 -2.82
N LYS A 65 1.61 6.12 -1.63
CA LYS A 65 1.84 6.94 -0.44
C LYS A 65 3.29 6.90 0.06
N ALA A 66 4.00 5.79 -0.14
CA ALA A 66 5.42 5.66 0.24
C ALA A 66 6.35 6.64 -0.52
N ALA A 67 5.92 7.17 -1.66
CA ALA A 67 6.66 8.23 -2.36
C ALA A 67 6.46 9.62 -1.72
N SER A 68 5.48 9.77 -0.82
CA SER A 68 5.26 11.04 -0.10
C SER A 68 6.41 11.30 0.86
N GLN A 69 7.00 12.48 0.77
CA GLN A 69 8.14 12.87 1.60
C GLN A 69 8.15 14.38 1.80
N THR A 70 8.63 14.79 2.96
CA THR A 70 8.92 16.20 3.24
C THR A 70 10.43 16.34 3.45
N LYS A 71 11.04 17.25 2.70
CA LYS A 71 12.47 17.55 2.78
C LYS A 71 12.68 19.04 2.96
N THR A 72 13.58 19.37 3.86
CA THR A 72 13.97 20.77 4.10
C THR A 72 15.42 20.93 3.68
N GLU A 73 15.66 21.81 2.71
CA GLU A 73 16.99 22.08 2.19
C GLU A 73 17.18 23.58 1.96
N MET A 74 18.27 24.14 2.48
CA MET A 74 18.58 25.58 2.36
C MET A 74 17.44 26.52 2.80
N GLY A 75 16.63 26.10 3.78
CA GLY A 75 15.47 26.85 4.29
C GLY A 75 14.22 26.79 3.42
N ILE A 76 14.21 25.93 2.39
CA ILE A 76 13.02 25.64 1.58
C ILE A 76 12.49 24.27 1.99
N VAL A 77 11.20 24.23 2.34
CA VAL A 77 10.48 22.98 2.63
C VAL A 77 9.80 22.53 1.36
N THR A 78 10.21 21.37 0.85
CA THR A 78 9.58 20.68 -0.26
C THR A 78 8.73 19.55 0.30
N THR A 79 7.43 19.62 0.10
CA THR A 79 6.47 18.59 0.50
C THR A 79 5.93 17.92 -0.75
N GLU A 80 6.25 16.64 -0.90
CA GLU A 80 5.72 15.76 -1.93
C GLU A 80 4.64 14.89 -1.28
N THR A 81 3.39 15.04 -1.70
CA THR A 81 2.23 14.29 -1.19
C THR A 81 1.65 13.47 -2.33
N CYS A 82 1.64 12.15 -2.19
CA CYS A 82 1.17 11.21 -3.20
C CYS A 82 -0.07 10.45 -2.71
N ASP A 83 -1.13 10.43 -3.52
CA ASP A 83 -2.32 9.62 -3.27
C ASP A 83 -2.83 8.91 -4.52
N LEU A 84 -3.55 7.81 -4.29
CA LEU A 84 -4.13 6.98 -5.33
C LEU A 84 -5.42 7.64 -5.85
N TYR A 85 -5.53 7.77 -7.17
CA TYR A 85 -6.67 8.36 -7.88
C TYR A 85 -7.44 7.30 -8.69
#